data_AF-A0A7X1ILP7-F1
#
_entry.id   AF-A0A7X1ILP7-F1
#
_cell.length_a   1.000
_cell.length_b   1.000
_cell.length_c   1.000
_cell.angle_alpha   90.00
_cell.angle_beta   90.00
_cell.angle_gamma   90.00
#
_symmetry.space_group_name_H-M   'P 1'
#
loop_
_entity.id
_entity.type
_entity.pdbx_description
1 polymer ?
#
loop_
_entity_poly.entity_id
_entity_poly.type
_entity_poly.pdbx_seq_one_letter_code
_entity_poly.pdbx_strand_id
1 'polypeptide(L)'
;MTEQLNMADAYEQVYSAAARMLWAQQGPSWRQEDDPEWTWPAARRAAWQALEQVLLDAEAALGSPQPGDASDPARHLISRRAPEGRPLTFDEAVLDWKQRLDADPGFLVERREPYPDYYMEPGSCVIIPSSPYLAMIGIFPELFYRLAPGRPAVTIGSGAADLCAVAHEAADALRAPLGIATPTPHPGNASWIASVSRPVSDLPDLPERFEALRRAAWNAAEAMPSQDELKGTLDFSVQMEAAVAGADIRMMLAGQTAPAWREEYQQIDPARHGVVGLVTGPAGEAVPVPFEKDAADWRGLNAKGSLPWTPEDYQRQYYPDRDETQNVVISATRAMVFAEILDEFAARLTPGRNAGLIHYNAYELGQFLTWGIGRELRAHAGF
;
A
#
# COMPACT_ATOMS: atom_id res chain seq x y z
N MET A 1 12.67 33.08 11.38
CA MET A 1 13.06 32.04 10.41
C MET A 1 13.49 30.76 11.13
N THR A 2 14.43 30.81 12.08
CA THR A 2 14.89 29.63 12.85
C THR A 2 13.80 28.99 13.74
N GLU A 3 12.95 29.79 14.39
CA GLU A 3 11.84 29.25 15.21
C GLU A 3 10.73 28.59 14.38
N GLN A 4 10.45 29.12 13.19
CA GLN A 4 9.44 28.58 12.28
C GLN A 4 9.92 27.28 11.60
N LEU A 5 11.22 27.20 11.26
CA LEU A 5 11.85 25.96 10.79
C LEU A 5 11.81 24.88 11.89
N ASN A 6 12.10 25.24 13.15
CA ASN A 6 12.02 24.31 14.28
C ASN A 6 10.57 23.81 14.53
N MET A 7 9.57 24.66 14.30
CA MET A 7 8.16 24.26 14.41
C MET A 7 7.72 23.34 13.27
N ALA A 8 8.16 23.59 12.04
CA ALA A 8 7.88 22.71 10.91
C ALA A 8 8.44 21.31 11.17
N ASP A 9 9.72 21.20 11.52
CA ASP A 9 10.36 19.91 11.83
C ASP A 9 9.66 19.18 12.99
N ALA A 10 9.28 19.91 14.05
CA ALA A 10 8.56 19.35 15.19
C ALA A 10 7.15 18.85 14.79
N TYR A 11 6.45 19.60 13.93
CA TYR A 11 5.16 19.17 13.38
C TYR A 11 5.31 17.87 12.59
N GLU A 12 6.28 17.78 11.68
CA GLU A 12 6.49 16.58 10.85
C GLU A 12 6.86 15.35 11.67
N GLN A 13 7.65 15.52 12.74
CA GLN A 13 7.98 14.44 13.66
C GLN A 13 6.75 13.90 14.39
N VAL A 14 5.90 14.78 14.94
CA VAL A 14 4.67 14.35 15.63
C VAL A 14 3.66 13.78 14.62
N TYR A 15 3.56 14.35 13.43
CA TYR A 15 2.69 13.86 12.36
C TYR A 15 3.10 12.43 11.95
N SER A 16 4.39 12.23 11.68
CA SER A 16 4.96 10.92 11.33
C SER A 16 4.68 9.87 12.41
N ALA A 17 4.94 10.22 13.67
CA ALA A 17 4.70 9.31 14.80
C ALA A 17 3.21 8.97 14.96
N ALA A 18 2.33 9.96 14.86
CA ALA A 18 0.90 9.80 15.02
C ALA A 18 0.27 8.98 13.88
N ALA A 19 0.63 9.29 12.63
CA ALA A 19 0.17 8.54 11.46
C ALA A 19 0.67 7.08 11.49
N ARG A 20 1.94 6.87 11.91
CA ARG A 20 2.49 5.53 12.13
C ARG A 20 1.69 4.76 13.18
N MET A 21 1.28 5.38 14.29
CA MET A 21 0.52 4.69 15.33
C MET A 21 -0.83 4.18 14.80
N LEU A 22 -1.57 5.01 14.05
CA LEU A 22 -2.83 4.59 13.42
C LEU A 22 -2.60 3.46 12.40
N TRP A 23 -1.58 3.58 11.56
CA TRP A 23 -1.24 2.56 10.57
C TRP A 23 -0.78 1.24 11.21
N ALA A 24 -0.01 1.29 12.30
CA ALA A 24 0.53 0.12 13.00
C ALA A 24 -0.54 -0.77 13.64
N GLN A 25 -1.76 -0.24 13.84
CA GLN A 25 -2.91 -1.03 14.26
C GLN A 25 -3.41 -1.97 13.14
N GLN A 26 -2.97 -1.74 11.89
CA GLN A 26 -3.26 -2.51 10.67
C GLN A 26 -4.72 -2.60 10.24
N GLY A 27 -5.69 -2.38 11.12
CA GLY A 27 -7.12 -2.34 10.82
C GLY A 27 -7.83 -1.21 11.58
N PRO A 28 -8.94 -0.67 11.05
CA PRO A 28 -9.62 0.50 11.61
C PRO A 28 -10.52 0.13 12.80
N SER A 29 -10.00 -0.59 13.80
CA SER A 29 -10.77 -1.06 14.97
C SER A 29 -11.44 0.09 15.73
N TRP A 30 -10.88 1.30 15.67
CA TRP A 30 -11.45 2.49 16.29
C TRP A 30 -12.67 3.07 15.55
N ARG A 31 -12.91 2.66 14.30
CA ARG A 31 -14.06 3.11 13.48
C ARG A 31 -15.28 2.20 13.63
N GLN A 32 -15.11 0.99 14.14
CA GLN A 32 -16.20 0.01 14.27
C GLN A 32 -16.99 0.25 15.56
N GLU A 33 -18.31 0.16 15.47
CA GLU A 33 -19.23 0.26 16.62
C GLU A 33 -19.97 -1.05 16.91
N ASP A 34 -20.00 -1.97 15.95
CA ASP A 34 -21.07 -2.97 15.84
C ASP A 34 -20.70 -4.39 16.31
N ASP A 35 -19.47 -4.63 16.76
CA ASP A 35 -19.06 -5.94 17.32
C ASP A 35 -18.87 -5.85 18.84
N PRO A 36 -19.90 -6.13 19.66
CA PRO A 36 -19.83 -5.96 21.11
C PRO A 36 -18.80 -6.86 21.82
N GLU A 37 -18.27 -7.91 21.18
CA GLU A 37 -17.22 -8.77 21.77
C GLU A 37 -15.80 -8.24 21.48
N TRP A 38 -15.62 -7.46 20.41
CA TRP A 38 -14.31 -6.99 19.95
C TRP A 38 -14.18 -5.46 19.88
N THR A 39 -15.22 -4.72 20.29
CA THR A 39 -15.23 -3.26 20.25
C THR A 39 -14.36 -2.65 21.34
N TRP A 40 -13.45 -1.78 20.91
CA TRP A 40 -12.61 -0.99 21.80
C TRP A 40 -13.44 -0.14 22.79
N PRO A 41 -12.92 0.12 24.00
CA PRO A 41 -13.55 1.04 24.94
C PRO A 41 -13.88 2.39 24.28
N ALA A 42 -15.06 2.94 24.57
CA ALA A 42 -15.56 4.15 23.91
C ALA A 42 -14.58 5.34 24.00
N ALA A 43 -13.91 5.50 25.15
CA ALA A 43 -12.91 6.54 25.35
C ALA A 43 -11.69 6.37 24.42
N ARG A 44 -11.23 5.12 24.19
CA ARG A 44 -10.14 4.81 23.27
C ARG A 44 -10.54 5.10 21.82
N ARG A 45 -11.73 4.65 21.42
CA ARG A 45 -12.28 4.93 20.08
C ARG A 45 -12.35 6.43 19.83
N ALA A 46 -12.94 7.19 20.73
CA ALA A 46 -13.07 8.63 20.61
C ALA A 46 -11.70 9.34 20.51
N ALA A 47 -10.71 8.92 21.29
CA ALA A 47 -9.37 9.50 21.23
C ALA A 47 -8.67 9.22 19.88
N TRP A 48 -8.79 8.00 19.37
CA TRP A 48 -8.21 7.61 18.07
C TRP A 48 -8.93 8.25 16.88
N GLN A 49 -10.26 8.34 16.92
CA GLN A 49 -11.06 9.07 15.94
C GLN A 49 -10.70 10.57 15.92
N ALA A 50 -10.47 11.18 17.09
CA ALA A 50 -10.03 12.57 17.16
C ALA A 50 -8.64 12.76 16.54
N LEU A 51 -7.71 11.83 16.75
CA LEU A 51 -6.41 11.89 16.10
C LEU A 51 -6.51 11.72 14.59
N GLU A 52 -7.27 10.73 14.13
CA GLU A 52 -7.55 10.52 12.71
C GLU A 52 -8.13 11.78 12.06
N GLN A 53 -9.12 12.42 12.69
CA GLN A 53 -9.73 13.64 12.17
C GLN A 53 -8.71 14.76 12.02
N VAL A 54 -7.81 14.97 13.00
CA VAL A 54 -6.77 16.00 12.91
C VAL A 54 -5.80 15.74 11.74
N LEU A 55 -5.45 14.48 11.48
CA LEU A 55 -4.61 14.12 10.34
C LEU A 55 -5.34 14.34 9.01
N LEU A 56 -6.63 13.98 8.92
CA LEU A 56 -7.46 14.24 7.73
C LEU A 56 -7.70 15.73 7.49
N ASP A 57 -7.87 16.52 8.55
CA ASP A 57 -8.03 17.98 8.46
C ASP A 57 -6.76 18.67 7.97
N ALA A 58 -5.58 18.10 8.21
CA ALA A 58 -4.32 18.55 7.62
C ALA A 58 -4.32 18.31 6.10
N GLU A 59 -4.76 17.13 5.65
CA GLU A 59 -4.88 16.82 4.22
C GLU A 59 -5.87 17.73 3.50
N ALA A 60 -7.05 17.93 4.10
CA ALA A 60 -8.09 18.78 3.54
C ALA A 60 -7.62 20.24 3.37
N ALA A 61 -6.78 20.73 4.30
CA ALA A 61 -6.24 22.08 4.26
C ALA A 61 -5.24 22.33 3.12
N LEU A 62 -4.67 21.28 2.55
CA LEU A 62 -3.78 21.39 1.38
C LEU A 62 -4.56 21.65 0.08
N GLY A 63 -5.89 21.54 0.11
CA GLY A 63 -6.79 21.72 -1.03
C GLY A 63 -6.85 20.51 -1.96
N SER A 64 -7.89 20.49 -2.80
CA SER A 64 -8.09 19.45 -3.81
C SER A 64 -7.18 19.66 -5.02
N PRO A 65 -6.59 18.59 -5.58
CA PRO A 65 -5.75 18.67 -6.77
C PRO A 65 -6.52 19.21 -7.97
N GLN A 66 -5.89 20.09 -8.76
CA GLN A 66 -6.48 20.74 -9.94
C GLN A 66 -5.93 20.14 -11.25
N PRO A 67 -6.66 20.29 -12.38
CA PRO A 67 -6.13 19.94 -13.69
C PRO A 67 -4.80 20.65 -13.99
N GLY A 68 -3.80 19.89 -14.43
CA GLY A 68 -2.46 20.42 -14.72
C GLY A 68 -1.47 20.37 -13.56
N ASP A 69 -1.92 20.18 -12.30
CA ASP A 69 -1.01 20.03 -11.16
C ASP A 69 -0.08 18.81 -11.33
N ALA A 70 1.10 18.82 -10.71
CA ALA A 70 1.94 17.63 -10.70
C ALA A 70 1.40 16.59 -9.69
N SER A 71 1.47 15.30 -10.03
CA SER A 71 1.18 14.23 -9.08
C SER A 71 2.29 14.20 -8.03
N ASP A 72 1.98 14.57 -6.79
CA ASP A 72 2.86 14.41 -5.64
C ASP A 72 2.93 12.94 -5.15
N PRO A 73 4.12 12.29 -5.18
CA PRO A 73 4.32 10.93 -4.67
C PRO A 73 3.87 10.67 -3.23
N ALA A 74 3.82 11.68 -2.38
CA ALA A 74 3.52 11.54 -0.96
C ALA A 74 2.02 11.38 -0.66
N ARG A 75 1.15 11.80 -1.59
CA ARG A 75 -0.31 11.93 -1.37
C ARG A 75 -1.18 11.50 -2.54
N HIS A 76 -0.60 11.11 -3.67
CA HIS A 76 -1.31 10.72 -4.88
C HIS A 76 -0.88 9.34 -5.39
N LEU A 77 -1.79 8.70 -6.12
CA LEU A 77 -1.42 7.65 -7.08
C LEU A 77 -0.66 8.30 -8.24
N ILE A 78 0.56 7.85 -8.52
CA ILE A 78 1.45 8.54 -9.47
C ILE A 78 1.57 7.85 -10.82
N SER A 79 1.17 6.57 -10.92
CA SER A 79 1.07 5.85 -12.18
C SER A 79 -0.07 6.33 -13.08
N ARG A 80 -1.05 7.05 -12.53
CA ARG A 80 -2.29 7.42 -13.22
C ARG A 80 -2.72 8.87 -12.91
N ARG A 81 -3.55 9.41 -13.79
CA ARG A 81 -4.24 10.69 -13.63
C ARG A 81 -5.73 10.52 -13.90
N ALA A 82 -6.54 11.45 -13.39
CA ALA A 82 -7.94 11.52 -13.77
C ALA A 82 -8.10 11.84 -15.28
N PRO A 83 -9.24 11.55 -15.91
CA PRO A 83 -9.46 11.82 -17.35
C PRO A 83 -9.21 13.29 -17.76
N GLU A 84 -9.53 14.24 -16.89
CA GLU A 84 -9.29 15.68 -17.05
C GLU A 84 -7.83 16.09 -16.81
N GLY A 85 -6.95 15.13 -16.49
CA GLY A 85 -5.53 15.37 -16.30
C GLY A 85 -5.19 16.05 -14.98
N ARG A 86 -5.94 15.83 -13.90
CA ARG A 86 -5.52 16.19 -12.52
C ARG A 86 -4.89 14.99 -11.80
N PRO A 87 -4.08 15.20 -10.75
CA PRO A 87 -3.68 14.12 -9.85
C PRO A 87 -4.87 13.41 -9.21
N LEU A 88 -4.73 12.11 -8.96
CA LEU A 88 -5.69 11.29 -8.19
C LEU A 88 -5.17 11.13 -6.76
N THR A 89 -5.99 11.45 -5.77
CA THR A 89 -5.65 11.08 -4.39
C THR A 89 -5.71 9.56 -4.21
N PHE A 90 -5.08 9.05 -3.15
CA PHE A 90 -5.16 7.63 -2.83
C PHE A 90 -6.61 7.15 -2.61
N ASP A 91 -7.40 7.91 -1.87
CA ASP A 91 -8.81 7.58 -1.60
C ASP A 91 -9.65 7.54 -2.88
N GLU A 92 -9.44 8.49 -3.80
CA GLU A 92 -10.12 8.50 -5.11
C GLU A 92 -9.74 7.28 -5.95
N ALA A 93 -8.45 6.93 -5.99
CA ALA A 93 -7.99 5.75 -6.71
C ALA A 93 -8.58 4.45 -6.13
N VAL A 94 -8.61 4.32 -4.80
CA VAL A 94 -9.20 3.18 -4.11
C VAL A 94 -10.70 3.09 -4.35
N LEU A 95 -11.42 4.22 -4.29
CA LEU A 95 -12.86 4.26 -4.55
C LEU A 95 -13.17 3.82 -5.98
N ASP A 96 -12.42 4.33 -6.95
CA ASP A 96 -12.54 3.93 -8.36
C ASP A 96 -12.24 2.43 -8.56
N TRP A 97 -11.20 1.89 -7.93
CA TRP A 97 -10.91 0.46 -7.98
C TRP A 97 -12.03 -0.38 -7.36
N LYS A 98 -12.51 -0.01 -6.17
CA LYS A 98 -13.62 -0.70 -5.49
C LYS A 98 -14.87 -0.70 -6.35
N GLN A 99 -15.26 0.45 -6.91
CA GLN A 99 -16.43 0.54 -7.79
C GLN A 99 -16.32 -0.36 -9.02
N ARG A 100 -15.14 -0.44 -9.64
CA ARG A 100 -14.91 -1.34 -10.78
C ARG A 100 -15.00 -2.81 -10.37
N LEU A 101 -14.40 -3.17 -9.23
CA LEU A 101 -14.44 -4.55 -8.71
C LEU A 101 -15.85 -4.98 -8.28
N ASP A 102 -16.63 -4.08 -7.67
CA ASP A 102 -18.01 -4.34 -7.26
C ASP A 102 -18.96 -4.48 -8.47
N ALA A 103 -18.67 -3.76 -9.56
CA ALA A 103 -19.41 -3.85 -10.82
C ALA A 103 -18.93 -4.99 -11.74
N ASP A 104 -17.93 -5.76 -11.33
CA ASP A 104 -17.34 -6.82 -12.13
C ASP A 104 -18.32 -7.99 -12.32
N PRO A 105 -18.77 -8.31 -13.55
CA PRO A 105 -19.71 -9.41 -13.78
C PRO A 105 -19.10 -10.79 -13.50
N GLY A 106 -17.79 -10.87 -13.26
CA GLY A 106 -17.04 -12.10 -13.15
C GLY A 106 -16.72 -12.68 -14.53
N PHE A 107 -16.15 -13.89 -14.53
CA PHE A 107 -15.65 -14.54 -15.74
C PHE A 107 -16.30 -15.90 -16.04
N LEU A 108 -17.16 -16.37 -15.13
CA LEU A 108 -17.81 -17.67 -15.23
C LEU A 108 -19.22 -17.51 -15.77
N VAL A 109 -19.51 -18.26 -16.84
CA VAL A 109 -20.84 -18.34 -17.43
C VAL A 109 -21.32 -19.80 -17.45
N GLU A 110 -22.60 -20.00 -17.15
CA GLU A 110 -23.22 -21.33 -17.22
C GLU A 110 -23.41 -21.73 -18.69
N ARG A 111 -22.95 -22.94 -19.05
CA ARG A 111 -23.20 -23.52 -20.39
C ARG A 111 -23.68 -24.95 -20.26
N ARG A 112 -24.57 -25.35 -21.17
CA ARG A 112 -25.11 -26.72 -21.24
C ARG A 112 -24.27 -27.68 -22.09
N GLU A 113 -23.45 -27.14 -22.99
CA GLU A 113 -22.58 -27.91 -23.89
C GLU A 113 -21.11 -27.49 -23.68
N PRO A 114 -20.15 -28.44 -23.75
CA PRO A 114 -20.34 -29.89 -24.00
C PRO A 114 -20.97 -30.67 -22.82
N TYR A 115 -20.90 -30.13 -21.60
CA TYR A 115 -21.63 -30.62 -20.42
C TYR A 115 -22.08 -29.43 -19.55
N PRO A 116 -23.20 -29.53 -18.81
CA PRO A 116 -23.65 -28.51 -17.87
C PRO A 116 -22.57 -28.21 -16.82
N ASP A 117 -21.94 -27.04 -16.94
CA ASP A 117 -20.93 -26.56 -15.99
C ASP A 117 -20.73 -25.03 -16.12
N TYR A 118 -19.86 -24.47 -15.28
CA TYR A 118 -19.34 -23.12 -15.41
C TYR A 118 -18.08 -23.09 -16.27
N TYR A 119 -18.11 -22.21 -17.28
CA TYR A 119 -17.02 -22.01 -18.22
C TYR A 119 -16.48 -20.61 -18.10
N MET A 120 -15.16 -20.50 -18.20
CA MET A 120 -14.45 -19.25 -18.44
C MET A 120 -14.78 -18.78 -19.86
N GLU A 121 -15.32 -17.57 -19.96
CA GLU A 121 -15.58 -16.92 -21.25
C GLU A 121 -14.29 -16.30 -21.83
N PRO A 122 -14.04 -16.44 -23.14
CA PRO A 122 -12.90 -15.78 -23.78
C PRO A 122 -12.90 -14.26 -23.55
N GLY A 123 -11.76 -13.74 -23.08
CA GLY A 123 -11.58 -12.31 -22.83
C GLY A 123 -12.19 -11.78 -21.52
N SER A 124 -12.91 -12.60 -20.75
CA SER A 124 -13.47 -12.19 -19.45
C SER A 124 -12.55 -12.50 -18.28
N CYS A 125 -11.47 -13.25 -18.49
CA CYS A 125 -10.46 -13.59 -17.47
C CYS A 125 -9.04 -13.51 -17.99
N VAL A 126 -8.10 -13.47 -17.03
CA VAL A 126 -6.68 -13.71 -17.26
C VAL A 126 -6.26 -14.90 -16.41
N ILE A 127 -5.61 -15.85 -17.05
CA ILE A 127 -5.02 -17.04 -16.45
C ILE A 127 -3.53 -16.74 -16.26
N ILE A 128 -3.09 -16.76 -15.01
CA ILE A 128 -1.74 -16.44 -14.59
C ILE A 128 -1.07 -17.72 -14.10
N PRO A 129 0.03 -18.17 -14.71
CA PRO A 129 0.79 -19.28 -14.17
C PRO A 129 1.33 -18.98 -12.77
N SER A 130 1.34 -19.99 -11.90
CA SER A 130 1.68 -19.87 -10.47
C SER A 130 3.02 -19.19 -10.19
N SER A 131 4.07 -19.49 -10.96
CA SER A 131 5.40 -18.89 -10.73
C SER A 131 5.42 -17.36 -10.96
N PRO A 132 4.98 -16.83 -12.12
CA PRO A 132 4.74 -15.39 -12.29
C PRO A 132 3.78 -14.80 -11.25
N TYR A 133 2.72 -15.54 -10.90
CA TYR A 133 1.73 -15.08 -9.93
C TYR A 133 2.37 -14.79 -8.56
N LEU A 134 3.14 -15.75 -8.03
CA LEU A 134 3.84 -15.62 -6.76
C LEU A 134 4.81 -14.44 -6.74
N ALA A 135 5.49 -14.16 -7.86
CA ALA A 135 6.33 -12.98 -7.98
C ALA A 135 5.49 -11.69 -7.85
N MET A 136 4.44 -11.56 -8.66
CA MET A 136 3.63 -10.34 -8.72
C MET A 136 2.89 -10.04 -7.41
N ILE A 137 2.38 -11.04 -6.68
CA ILE A 137 1.63 -10.79 -5.43
C ILE A 137 2.52 -10.26 -4.29
N GLY A 138 3.85 -10.41 -4.38
CA GLY A 138 4.80 -9.87 -3.41
C GLY A 138 4.75 -8.34 -3.31
N ILE A 139 4.21 -7.65 -4.32
CA ILE A 139 4.11 -6.18 -4.30
C ILE A 139 3.11 -5.65 -3.28
N PHE A 140 2.10 -6.43 -2.89
CA PHE A 140 1.04 -5.95 -1.99
C PHE A 140 1.57 -5.57 -0.61
N PRO A 141 2.27 -6.47 0.12
CA PRO A 141 2.90 -6.06 1.37
C PRO A 141 3.95 -4.98 1.11
N GLU A 142 4.74 -5.07 0.04
CA GLU A 142 5.76 -4.07 -0.28
C GLU A 142 5.18 -2.66 -0.42
N LEU A 143 4.10 -2.47 -1.19
CA LEU A 143 3.41 -1.18 -1.32
C LEU A 143 2.71 -0.76 -0.01
N PHE A 144 2.13 -1.69 0.74
CA PHE A 144 1.50 -1.40 2.04
C PHE A 144 2.49 -0.79 3.03
N TYR A 145 3.70 -1.35 3.15
CA TYR A 145 4.77 -0.80 3.98
C TYR A 145 5.42 0.42 3.32
N ARG A 146 5.52 0.44 1.98
CA ARG A 146 6.12 1.57 1.25
C ARG A 146 5.33 2.85 1.34
N LEU A 147 4.01 2.72 1.43
CA LEU A 147 3.05 3.82 1.52
C LEU A 147 2.39 3.90 2.89
N ALA A 148 3.04 3.35 3.90
CA ALA A 148 2.58 3.50 5.26
C ALA A 148 2.51 4.99 5.65
N PRO A 149 1.35 5.49 6.12
CA PRO A 149 1.21 6.83 6.66
C PRO A 149 2.29 7.21 7.67
N GLY A 150 2.85 8.40 7.52
CA GLY A 150 3.92 8.91 8.37
C GLY A 150 5.31 8.39 8.03
N ARG A 151 5.46 7.54 7.01
CA ARG A 151 6.79 7.07 6.59
C ARG A 151 7.65 8.24 6.10
N PRO A 152 8.92 8.37 6.55
CA PRO A 152 9.81 9.44 6.14
C PRO A 152 10.13 9.44 4.64
N ALA A 153 10.53 10.61 4.15
CA ALA A 153 10.97 10.79 2.78
C ALA A 153 12.18 9.90 2.44
N VAL A 154 12.11 9.28 1.26
CA VAL A 154 13.18 8.48 0.69
C VAL A 154 13.36 8.83 -0.78
N THR A 155 14.62 8.82 -1.23
CA THR A 155 14.96 8.91 -2.65
C THR A 155 15.43 7.55 -3.13
N ILE A 156 14.77 6.99 -4.13
CA ILE A 156 15.06 5.64 -4.62
C ILE A 156 16.41 5.62 -5.36
N GLY A 157 17.26 4.66 -4.98
CA GLY A 157 18.57 4.45 -5.58
C GLY A 157 18.51 3.83 -6.98
N SER A 158 19.63 3.89 -7.70
CA SER A 158 19.76 3.33 -9.05
C SER A 158 19.57 1.81 -9.13
N GLY A 159 19.79 1.10 -8.03
CA GLY A 159 19.60 -0.36 -7.95
C GLY A 159 18.16 -0.83 -8.22
N ALA A 160 17.18 0.07 -8.09
CA ALA A 160 15.78 -0.23 -8.34
C ALA A 160 15.38 -0.30 -9.83
N ALA A 161 16.27 0.12 -10.75
CA ALA A 161 15.94 0.25 -12.18
C ALA A 161 15.39 -1.05 -12.79
N ASP A 162 16.02 -2.18 -12.47
CA ASP A 162 15.64 -3.48 -13.00
C ASP A 162 14.30 -3.96 -12.42
N LEU A 163 14.07 -3.80 -11.12
CA LEU A 163 12.81 -4.19 -10.49
C LEU A 163 11.65 -3.33 -10.98
N CYS A 164 11.90 -2.03 -11.15
CA CYS A 164 10.97 -1.07 -11.75
C CYS A 164 10.54 -1.51 -13.16
N ALA A 165 11.50 -1.85 -14.03
CA ALA A 165 11.21 -2.32 -15.38
C ALA A 165 10.42 -3.64 -15.39
N VAL A 166 10.84 -4.62 -14.59
CA VAL A 166 10.19 -5.95 -14.55
C VAL A 166 8.78 -5.87 -13.97
N ALA A 167 8.52 -4.97 -13.01
CA ALA A 167 7.17 -4.74 -12.50
C ALA A 167 6.23 -4.14 -13.58
N HIS A 168 6.74 -3.21 -14.37
CA HIS A 168 5.97 -2.63 -15.49
C HIS A 168 5.73 -3.65 -16.61
N GLU A 169 6.73 -4.47 -16.96
CA GLU A 169 6.57 -5.59 -17.89
C GLU A 169 5.52 -6.59 -17.42
N ALA A 170 5.44 -6.86 -16.11
CA ALA A 170 4.41 -7.71 -15.53
C ALA A 170 3.01 -7.08 -15.65
N ALA A 171 2.89 -5.75 -15.49
CA ALA A 171 1.63 -5.04 -15.71
C ALA A 171 1.16 -5.17 -17.16
N ASP A 172 2.06 -4.98 -18.13
CA ASP A 172 1.76 -5.16 -19.54
C ASP A 172 1.42 -6.63 -19.87
N ALA A 173 2.09 -7.59 -19.23
CA ALA A 173 1.79 -9.00 -19.41
C ALA A 173 0.38 -9.38 -18.92
N LEU A 174 -0.16 -8.70 -17.90
CA LEU A 174 -1.56 -8.87 -17.47
C LEU A 174 -2.57 -8.23 -18.44
N ARG A 175 -2.18 -7.16 -19.14
CA ARG A 175 -3.04 -6.45 -20.10
C ARG A 175 -3.08 -7.11 -21.46
N ALA A 176 -1.97 -7.71 -21.90
CA ALA A 176 -1.83 -8.25 -23.24
C ALA A 176 -2.93 -9.26 -23.63
N PRO A 177 -3.34 -10.21 -22.75
CA PRO A 177 -4.42 -11.16 -23.06
C PRO A 177 -5.78 -10.50 -23.32
N LEU A 178 -6.01 -9.32 -22.74
CA LEU A 178 -7.28 -8.58 -22.87
C LEU A 178 -7.33 -7.72 -24.14
N GLY A 179 -6.38 -7.89 -25.06
CA GLY A 179 -6.29 -7.09 -26.29
C GLY A 179 -5.81 -5.65 -26.07
N ILE A 180 -5.39 -5.31 -24.84
CA ILE A 180 -4.79 -4.01 -24.50
C ILE A 180 -3.28 -4.13 -24.75
N ALA A 181 -2.93 -4.40 -26.00
CA ALA A 181 -1.59 -4.85 -26.40
C ALA A 181 -0.59 -3.72 -26.69
N THR A 182 -0.98 -2.45 -26.56
CA THR A 182 -0.01 -1.35 -26.66
C THR A 182 0.63 -1.18 -25.28
N PRO A 183 1.96 -1.38 -25.13
CA PRO A 183 2.66 -1.14 -23.88
C PRO A 183 2.27 0.23 -23.34
N THR A 184 1.84 0.30 -22.09
CA THR A 184 1.52 1.61 -21.52
C THR A 184 2.83 2.38 -21.38
N PRO A 185 2.84 3.72 -21.57
CA PRO A 185 4.06 4.48 -21.36
C PRO A 185 4.59 4.28 -19.94
N HIS A 186 5.87 3.93 -19.80
CA HIS A 186 6.47 3.67 -18.50
C HIS A 186 6.28 4.87 -17.54
N PRO A 187 5.64 4.68 -16.36
CA PRO A 187 5.19 5.79 -15.53
C PRO A 187 6.35 6.55 -14.88
N GLY A 188 7.53 5.93 -14.74
CA GLY A 188 8.73 6.58 -14.21
C GLY A 188 9.23 7.81 -14.99
N ASN A 189 8.96 7.86 -16.31
CA ASN A 189 9.39 8.95 -17.19
C ASN A 189 8.33 10.05 -17.36
N ALA A 190 7.21 9.93 -16.64
CA ALA A 190 6.12 10.86 -16.72
C ALA A 190 6.52 12.25 -16.19
N SER A 191 6.48 13.25 -17.07
CA SER A 191 6.77 14.66 -16.73
C SER A 191 5.76 15.28 -15.76
N TRP A 192 4.62 14.61 -15.54
CA TRP A 192 3.59 15.09 -14.63
C TRP A 192 3.81 14.72 -13.18
N ILE A 193 4.83 13.93 -12.84
CA ILE A 193 5.06 13.55 -11.45
C ILE A 193 6.04 14.53 -10.83
N ALA A 194 5.70 15.04 -9.64
CA ALA A 194 6.52 16.02 -8.94
C ALA A 194 7.90 15.44 -8.60
N SER A 195 8.95 16.23 -8.81
CA SER A 195 10.32 15.86 -8.42
C SER A 195 10.58 16.01 -6.93
N VAL A 196 9.79 16.87 -6.27
CA VAL A 196 9.84 17.14 -4.84
C VAL A 196 8.41 17.11 -4.32
N SER A 197 8.19 16.31 -3.28
CA SER A 197 6.90 16.26 -2.59
C SER A 197 6.68 17.48 -1.72
N ARG A 198 5.42 17.88 -1.59
CA ARG A 198 5.03 18.96 -0.69
C ARG A 198 5.23 18.49 0.76
N PRO A 199 5.87 19.29 1.63
CA PRO A 199 5.98 18.96 3.05
C PRO A 199 4.60 18.96 3.74
N VAL A 200 4.37 18.05 4.70
CA VAL A 200 3.14 18.08 5.51
C VAL A 200 3.05 19.31 6.40
N SER A 201 4.17 19.99 6.66
CA SER A 201 4.24 21.24 7.42
C SER A 201 3.83 22.47 6.62
N ASP A 202 3.64 22.37 5.30
CA ASP A 202 3.22 23.48 4.43
C ASP A 202 1.71 23.74 4.50
N LEU A 203 1.24 24.06 5.71
CA LEU A 203 -0.16 24.24 6.08
C LEU A 203 -0.45 25.67 6.53
N PRO A 204 -1.66 26.19 6.27
CA PRO A 204 -2.13 27.41 6.92
C PRO A 204 -2.31 27.18 8.42
N ASP A 205 -2.05 28.19 9.24
CA ASP A 205 -2.23 28.17 10.71
C ASP A 205 -1.47 27.02 11.38
N LEU A 206 -0.22 26.80 10.95
CA LEU A 206 0.64 25.73 11.46
C LEU A 206 0.74 25.67 13.00
N PRO A 207 0.86 26.79 13.75
CA PRO A 207 0.90 26.74 15.21
C PRO A 207 -0.36 26.11 15.84
N GLU A 208 -1.55 26.53 15.39
CA GLU A 208 -2.83 26.02 15.87
C GLU A 208 -3.00 24.54 15.51
N ARG A 209 -2.61 24.16 14.29
CA ARG A 209 -2.64 22.76 13.84
C ARG A 209 -1.66 21.89 14.60
N PHE A 210 -0.48 22.40 14.91
CA PHE A 210 0.51 21.68 15.68
C PHE A 210 0.02 21.41 17.11
N GLU A 211 -0.60 22.40 17.76
CA GLU A 211 -1.19 22.20 19.09
C GLU A 211 -2.37 21.23 19.07
N ALA A 212 -3.21 21.26 18.04
CA ALA A 212 -4.29 20.30 17.85
C ALA A 212 -3.76 18.87 17.69
N LEU A 213 -2.77 18.69 16.81
CA LEU A 213 -2.10 17.41 16.57
C LEU A 213 -1.44 16.88 17.86
N ARG A 214 -0.69 17.72 18.56
CA ARG A 214 -0.02 17.36 19.82
C ARG A 214 -1.01 16.84 20.86
N ARG A 215 -2.13 17.55 21.04
CA ARG A 215 -3.18 17.16 21.99
C ARG A 215 -3.86 15.86 21.60
N ALA A 216 -4.23 15.71 20.32
CA ALA A 216 -4.90 14.51 19.85
C ALA A 216 -3.97 13.28 19.91
N ALA A 217 -2.71 13.44 19.50
CA ALA A 217 -1.69 12.40 19.59
C ALA A 217 -1.43 11.96 21.04
N TRP A 218 -1.30 12.91 21.97
CA TRP A 218 -1.17 12.60 23.40
C TRP A 218 -2.35 11.78 23.92
N ASN A 219 -3.58 12.24 23.68
CA ASN A 219 -4.78 11.57 24.17
C ASN A 219 -4.94 10.16 23.58
N ALA A 220 -4.68 9.99 22.27
CA ALA A 220 -4.75 8.70 21.60
C ALA A 220 -3.68 7.73 22.12
N ALA A 221 -2.47 8.22 22.39
CA ALA A 221 -1.38 7.44 22.95
C ALA A 221 -1.63 7.05 24.42
N GLU A 222 -2.19 7.94 25.23
CA GLU A 222 -2.60 7.65 26.62
C GLU A 222 -3.71 6.59 26.69
N ALA A 223 -4.60 6.54 25.69
CA ALA A 223 -5.65 5.55 25.62
C ALA A 223 -5.15 4.13 25.22
N MET A 224 -3.86 4.00 24.88
CA MET A 224 -3.25 2.74 24.53
C MET A 224 -2.73 1.99 25.75
N PRO A 225 -3.04 0.68 25.86
CA PRO A 225 -2.42 -0.16 26.86
C PRO A 225 -0.90 -0.21 26.65
N SER A 226 -0.15 -0.38 27.73
CA SER A 226 1.26 -0.67 27.68
C SER A 226 1.52 -2.07 27.11
N GLN A 227 2.76 -2.32 26.66
CA GLN A 227 3.16 -3.63 26.15
C GLN A 227 3.02 -4.74 27.20
N ASP A 228 3.29 -4.41 28.46
CA ASP A 228 3.18 -5.37 29.57
C ASP A 228 1.72 -5.69 29.89
N GLU A 229 0.82 -4.70 29.80
CA GLU A 229 -0.62 -4.92 29.92
C GLU A 229 -1.13 -5.82 28.81
N LEU A 230 -0.77 -5.57 27.54
CA LEU A 230 -1.16 -6.42 26.41
C LEU A 230 -0.76 -7.89 26.60
N LYS A 231 0.49 -8.12 27.03
CA LYS A 231 1.00 -9.49 27.29
C LYS A 231 0.32 -10.13 28.49
N GLY A 232 -0.02 -9.34 29.52
CA GLY A 232 -0.64 -9.82 30.74
C GLY A 232 -2.13 -10.12 30.62
N THR A 233 -2.87 -9.35 29.82
CA THR A 233 -4.32 -9.50 29.62
C THR A 233 -4.69 -10.37 28.43
N LEU A 234 -3.72 -10.68 27.54
CA LEU A 234 -3.97 -11.31 26.25
C LEU A 234 -5.00 -10.52 25.41
N ASP A 235 -4.95 -9.18 25.50
CA ASP A 235 -5.78 -8.29 24.68
C ASP A 235 -5.22 -8.27 23.24
N PHE A 236 -5.87 -9.02 22.35
CA PHE A 236 -5.53 -9.07 20.92
C PHE A 236 -6.27 -8.00 20.09
N SER A 237 -7.08 -7.15 20.72
CA SER A 237 -7.79 -6.07 20.01
C SER A 237 -6.85 -4.94 19.58
N VAL A 238 -5.65 -4.88 20.16
CA VAL A 238 -4.62 -3.86 19.92
C VAL A 238 -3.35 -4.55 19.42
N GLN A 239 -2.80 -4.05 18.32
CA GLN A 239 -1.50 -4.53 17.82
C GLN A 239 -0.37 -4.06 18.74
N MET A 240 0.62 -4.93 18.96
CA MET A 240 1.79 -4.61 19.80
C MET A 240 2.54 -3.40 19.25
N GLU A 241 2.67 -3.31 17.93
CA GLU A 241 3.34 -2.23 17.21
C GLU A 241 2.64 -0.88 17.42
N ALA A 242 1.31 -0.87 17.51
CA ALA A 242 0.55 0.34 17.83
C ALA A 242 0.82 0.82 19.26
N ALA A 243 0.92 -0.10 20.23
CA ALA A 243 1.29 0.24 21.61
C ALA A 243 2.74 0.74 21.72
N VAL A 244 3.68 0.18 20.95
CA VAL A 244 5.06 0.68 20.82
C VAL A 244 5.05 2.11 20.27
N ALA A 245 4.32 2.36 19.19
CA ALA A 245 4.20 3.70 18.60
C ALA A 245 3.56 4.71 19.57
N GLY A 246 2.53 4.30 20.32
CA GLY A 246 1.94 5.13 21.38
C GLY A 246 2.93 5.48 22.49
N ALA A 247 3.77 4.53 22.91
CA ALA A 247 4.85 4.80 23.87
C ALA A 247 5.87 5.81 23.33
N ASP A 248 6.26 5.69 22.05
CA ASP A 248 7.15 6.64 21.38
C ASP A 248 6.56 8.06 21.37
N ILE A 249 5.27 8.20 21.06
CA ILE A 249 4.58 9.50 21.08
C ILE A 249 4.60 10.11 22.49
N ARG A 250 4.29 9.34 23.53
CA ARG A 250 4.33 9.83 24.93
C ARG A 250 5.72 10.31 25.32
N MET A 251 6.76 9.56 24.98
CA MET A 251 8.14 9.96 25.23
C MET A 251 8.50 11.25 24.47
N MET A 252 8.20 11.31 23.17
CA MET A 252 8.46 12.47 22.31
C MET A 252 7.80 13.74 22.86
N LEU A 253 6.51 13.66 23.20
CA LEU A 253 5.75 14.79 23.70
C LEU A 253 6.10 15.20 25.13
N ALA A 254 6.72 14.30 25.91
CA ALA A 254 7.33 14.61 27.20
C ALA A 254 8.75 15.21 27.09
N GLY A 255 9.24 15.46 25.87
CA GLY A 255 10.57 16.03 25.62
C GLY A 255 11.70 15.00 25.69
N GLN A 256 11.40 13.71 25.68
CA GLN A 256 12.38 12.63 25.61
C GLN A 256 12.66 12.24 24.15
N THR A 257 13.85 11.71 23.89
CA THR A 257 14.19 11.22 22.55
C THR A 257 13.41 9.94 22.25
N ALA A 258 12.58 9.99 21.21
CA ALA A 258 11.89 8.82 20.65
C ALA A 258 11.82 8.94 19.12
N PRO A 259 11.88 7.82 18.39
CA PRO A 259 11.81 7.85 16.94
C PRO A 259 10.39 8.13 16.45
N ALA A 260 10.26 9.02 15.45
CA ALA A 260 8.98 9.22 14.76
C ALA A 260 8.59 8.00 13.91
N TRP A 261 9.60 7.34 13.33
CA TRP A 261 9.43 6.18 12.47
C TRP A 261 10.39 5.04 12.86
N ARG A 262 9.94 3.79 12.69
CA ARG A 262 10.76 2.60 12.85
C ARG A 262 10.46 1.65 11.70
N GLU A 263 11.51 1.23 10.98
CA GLU A 263 11.41 0.08 10.09
C GLU A 263 11.21 -1.20 10.90
N GLU A 264 10.56 -2.21 10.32
CA GLU A 264 10.40 -3.53 10.94
C GLU A 264 11.76 -4.12 11.35
N TYR A 265 12.77 -3.88 10.50
CA TYR A 265 14.15 -4.25 10.75
C TYR A 265 15.08 -3.06 10.52
N GLN A 266 15.95 -2.77 11.50
CA GLN A 266 16.86 -1.61 11.47
C GLN A 266 17.86 -1.64 10.31
N GLN A 267 18.10 -2.82 9.73
CA GLN A 267 19.02 -3.02 8.62
C GLN A 267 18.43 -2.55 7.27
N ILE A 268 17.10 -2.40 7.19
CA ILE A 268 16.43 -2.00 5.94
C ILE A 268 16.78 -0.54 5.61
N ASP A 269 17.20 -0.33 4.37
CA ASP A 269 17.36 0.97 3.75
C ASP A 269 16.31 1.04 2.63
N PRO A 270 15.19 1.77 2.82
CA PRO A 270 14.10 1.81 1.85
C PRO A 270 14.51 2.39 0.48
N ALA A 271 15.67 3.05 0.40
CA ALA A 271 16.23 3.57 -0.84
C ALA A 271 16.90 2.49 -1.70
N ARG A 272 17.23 1.33 -1.11
CA ARG A 272 18.04 0.28 -1.74
C ARG A 272 17.44 -1.12 -1.64
N HIS A 273 16.56 -1.33 -0.67
CA HIS A 273 16.02 -2.62 -0.32
C HIS A 273 14.49 -2.65 -0.46
N GLY A 274 13.96 -3.84 -0.68
CA GLY A 274 12.58 -4.15 -0.34
C GLY A 274 12.33 -3.82 1.13
N VAL A 275 11.14 -3.35 1.45
CA VAL A 275 10.77 -2.89 2.79
C VAL A 275 10.01 -3.95 3.58
N VAL A 276 9.92 -5.14 3.02
CA VAL A 276 9.30 -6.32 3.61
C VAL A 276 10.35 -7.42 3.76
N GLY A 277 10.55 -7.85 5.01
CA GLY A 277 11.30 -9.05 5.34
C GLY A 277 12.82 -8.93 5.26
N LEU A 278 13.47 -9.95 5.81
CA LEU A 278 14.90 -10.20 5.70
C LEU A 278 15.08 -11.63 5.18
N VAL A 279 16.13 -11.85 4.39
CA VAL A 279 16.58 -13.21 4.05
C VAL A 279 17.68 -13.65 5.00
N THR A 280 17.80 -14.96 5.20
CA THR A 280 18.96 -15.51 5.91
C THR A 280 20.19 -15.45 5.02
N GLY A 281 21.19 -14.69 5.46
CA GLY A 281 22.49 -14.58 4.83
C GLY A 281 23.34 -15.83 4.99
N PRO A 282 24.49 -15.90 4.31
CA PRO A 282 25.35 -17.09 4.31
C PRO A 282 25.85 -17.51 5.70
N ALA A 283 25.92 -16.59 6.67
CA ALA A 283 26.34 -16.87 8.04
C ALA A 283 25.15 -16.95 9.02
N GLY A 284 23.91 -17.04 8.53
CA GLY A 284 22.70 -17.14 9.35
C GLY A 284 22.17 -15.78 9.83
N GLU A 285 22.79 -14.68 9.43
CA GLU A 285 22.39 -13.32 9.76
C GLU A 285 21.17 -12.88 8.95
N ALA A 286 20.35 -11.99 9.50
CA ALA A 286 19.20 -11.47 8.79
C ALA A 286 19.63 -10.28 7.91
N VAL A 287 19.48 -10.42 6.58
CA VAL A 287 19.98 -9.48 5.57
C VAL A 287 18.81 -8.89 4.78
N PRO A 288 18.74 -7.56 4.59
CA PRO A 288 17.75 -6.95 3.71
C PRO A 288 17.88 -7.44 2.27
N VAL A 289 16.78 -7.51 1.55
CA VAL A 289 16.80 -7.91 0.14
C VAL A 289 17.04 -6.69 -0.74
N PRO A 290 18.16 -6.62 -1.48
CA PRO A 290 18.40 -5.53 -2.42
C PRO A 290 17.49 -5.66 -3.65
N PHE A 291 17.10 -4.53 -4.24
CA PHE A 291 16.19 -4.51 -5.40
C PHE A 291 16.69 -5.34 -6.58
N GLU A 292 18.00 -5.38 -6.80
CA GLU A 292 18.62 -6.18 -7.87
C GLU A 292 18.39 -7.68 -7.68
N LYS A 293 18.34 -8.14 -6.43
CA LYS A 293 18.03 -9.53 -6.12
C LYS A 293 16.57 -9.83 -6.39
N ASP A 294 15.65 -8.98 -5.93
CA ASP A 294 14.21 -9.14 -6.21
C ASP A 294 13.95 -9.14 -7.73
N ALA A 295 14.60 -8.24 -8.48
CA ALA A 295 14.48 -8.21 -9.93
C ALA A 295 14.98 -9.51 -10.58
N ALA A 296 16.11 -10.05 -10.12
CA ALA A 296 16.64 -11.32 -10.61
C ALA A 296 15.70 -12.50 -10.28
N ASP A 297 15.14 -12.52 -9.07
CA ASP A 297 14.20 -13.56 -8.63
C ASP A 297 12.90 -13.49 -9.46
N TRP A 298 12.35 -12.30 -9.69
CA TRP A 298 11.19 -12.09 -10.56
C TRP A 298 11.45 -12.54 -12.00
N ARG A 299 12.58 -12.14 -12.60
CA ARG A 299 12.97 -12.59 -13.95
C ARG A 299 13.12 -14.11 -14.01
N GLY A 300 13.73 -14.70 -12.97
CA GLY A 300 13.91 -16.15 -12.86
C GLY A 300 12.57 -16.90 -12.76
N LEU A 301 11.59 -16.35 -12.03
CA LEU A 301 10.24 -16.91 -11.93
C LEU A 301 9.45 -16.75 -13.24
N ASN A 302 9.55 -15.58 -13.87
CA ASN A 302 8.90 -15.29 -15.15
C ASN A 302 9.46 -16.16 -16.29
N ALA A 303 10.77 -16.42 -16.31
CA ALA A 303 11.41 -17.25 -17.33
C ALA A 303 11.03 -18.75 -17.22
N LYS A 304 10.60 -19.21 -16.03
CA LYS A 304 10.17 -20.60 -15.79
C LYS A 304 8.69 -20.83 -16.11
N GLY A 305 7.89 -19.77 -16.13
CA GLY A 305 6.45 -19.82 -16.40
C GLY A 305 6.10 -19.45 -17.84
N SER A 306 4.91 -19.83 -18.27
CA SER A 306 4.28 -19.20 -19.43
C SER A 306 3.86 -17.77 -19.06
N LEU A 307 3.70 -16.91 -20.07
CA LEU A 307 3.10 -15.58 -19.87
C LEU A 307 1.61 -15.72 -19.48
N PRO A 308 1.03 -14.72 -18.80
CA PRO A 308 -0.42 -14.66 -18.62
C PRO A 308 -1.15 -14.74 -19.96
N TRP A 309 -2.31 -15.38 -19.98
CA TRP A 309 -3.10 -15.64 -21.19
C TRP A 309 -4.60 -15.64 -20.89
N THR A 310 -5.43 -15.60 -21.93
CA THR A 310 -6.89 -15.79 -21.86
C THR A 310 -7.25 -16.95 -22.76
N PRO A 311 -8.26 -17.77 -22.43
CA PRO A 311 -8.69 -18.82 -23.35
C PRO A 311 -9.24 -18.22 -24.65
N GLU A 312 -8.95 -18.88 -25.78
CA GLU A 312 -9.46 -18.50 -27.11
C GLU A 312 -10.93 -18.91 -27.32
N ASP A 313 -11.31 -20.03 -26.70
CA ASP A 313 -12.67 -20.59 -26.70
C ASP A 313 -13.14 -20.82 -25.26
N TYR A 314 -14.44 -21.05 -25.07
CA TYR A 314 -14.99 -21.35 -23.75
C TYR A 314 -14.29 -22.56 -23.12
N GLN A 315 -13.63 -22.33 -21.99
CA GLN A 315 -12.86 -23.34 -21.29
C GLN A 315 -13.46 -23.58 -19.91
N ARG A 316 -13.56 -24.84 -19.48
CA ARG A 316 -14.02 -25.18 -18.14
C ARG A 316 -13.12 -24.54 -17.08
N GLN A 317 -13.70 -24.04 -16.00
CA GLN A 317 -12.93 -23.50 -14.87
C GLN A 317 -11.96 -24.56 -14.29
N TYR A 318 -10.83 -24.09 -13.74
CA TYR A 318 -9.93 -24.96 -12.98
C TYR A 318 -10.52 -25.27 -11.61
N TYR A 319 -10.34 -26.50 -11.15
CA TYR A 319 -10.80 -26.91 -9.83
C TYR A 319 -9.64 -27.23 -8.89
N PRO A 320 -9.50 -26.51 -7.76
CA PRO A 320 -8.43 -26.77 -6.79
C PRO A 320 -8.48 -28.18 -6.18
N ASP A 321 -9.66 -28.81 -6.08
CA ASP A 321 -9.84 -30.16 -5.54
C ASP A 321 -9.35 -31.28 -6.49
N ARG A 322 -8.87 -30.90 -7.69
CA ARG A 322 -8.31 -31.80 -8.71
C ARG A 322 -6.81 -31.60 -8.96
N ASP A 323 -6.11 -30.96 -8.02
CA ASP A 323 -4.68 -30.62 -8.12
C ASP A 323 -4.34 -29.69 -9.32
N GLU A 324 -5.32 -28.94 -9.84
CA GLU A 324 -5.14 -27.97 -10.94
C GLU A 324 -4.61 -26.62 -10.43
N THR A 325 -3.62 -26.64 -9.53
CA THR A 325 -3.10 -25.45 -8.81
C THR A 325 -2.03 -24.67 -9.57
N GLN A 326 -1.68 -25.11 -10.78
CA GLN A 326 -0.60 -24.51 -11.57
C GLN A 326 -0.95 -23.13 -12.14
N ASN A 327 -2.24 -22.79 -12.17
CA ASN A 327 -2.77 -21.56 -12.73
C ASN A 327 -3.70 -20.86 -11.74
N VAL A 328 -3.60 -19.54 -11.68
CA VAL A 328 -4.54 -18.66 -10.99
C VAL A 328 -5.40 -17.95 -12.03
N VAL A 329 -6.72 -18.02 -11.86
CA VAL A 329 -7.66 -17.33 -12.74
C VAL A 329 -8.24 -16.14 -12.01
N ILE A 330 -8.15 -14.98 -12.63
CA ILE A 330 -8.79 -13.75 -12.16
C ILE A 330 -9.62 -13.15 -13.29
N SER A 331 -10.67 -12.40 -12.96
CA SER A 331 -11.44 -11.69 -13.98
C SER A 331 -10.59 -10.64 -14.70
N ALA A 332 -11.03 -10.22 -15.88
CA ALA A 332 -10.41 -9.12 -16.63
C ALA A 332 -10.31 -7.85 -15.79
N THR A 333 -11.37 -7.51 -15.04
CA THR A 333 -11.40 -6.33 -14.16
C THR A 333 -10.33 -6.41 -13.07
N ARG A 334 -10.19 -7.56 -12.41
CA ARG A 334 -9.17 -7.79 -11.38
C ARG A 334 -7.76 -7.74 -11.96
N ALA A 335 -7.55 -8.31 -13.15
CA ALA A 335 -6.28 -8.23 -13.85
C ALA A 335 -5.89 -6.79 -14.18
N MET A 336 -6.85 -5.97 -14.61
CA MET A 336 -6.62 -4.55 -14.88
C MET A 336 -6.27 -3.75 -13.63
N VAL A 337 -6.99 -3.95 -12.52
CA VAL A 337 -6.65 -3.30 -11.24
C VAL A 337 -5.26 -3.76 -10.76
N PHE A 338 -4.94 -5.04 -10.89
CA PHE A 338 -3.62 -5.55 -10.50
C PHE A 338 -2.50 -4.97 -11.36
N ALA A 339 -2.71 -4.83 -12.68
CA ALA A 339 -1.78 -4.17 -13.58
C ALA A 339 -1.57 -2.68 -13.21
N GLU A 340 -2.62 -1.96 -12.82
CA GLU A 340 -2.50 -0.57 -12.34
C GLU A 340 -1.70 -0.46 -11.03
N ILE A 341 -1.81 -1.44 -10.14
CA ILE A 341 -1.04 -1.50 -8.89
C ILE A 341 0.44 -1.83 -9.17
N LEU A 342 0.72 -2.72 -10.12
CA LEU A 342 2.08 -2.99 -10.60
C LEU A 342 2.72 -1.75 -11.22
N ASP A 343 1.97 -0.97 -12.01
CA ASP A 343 2.46 0.30 -12.55
C ASP A 343 2.73 1.32 -11.45
N GLU A 344 1.90 1.36 -10.40
CA GLU A 344 2.16 2.22 -9.23
C GLU A 344 3.44 1.81 -8.50
N PHE A 345 3.65 0.50 -8.33
CA PHE A 345 4.89 -0.02 -7.77
C PHE A 345 6.11 0.38 -8.63
N ALA A 346 6.03 0.18 -9.94
CA ALA A 346 7.08 0.57 -10.88
C ALA A 346 7.35 2.09 -10.84
N ALA A 347 6.31 2.92 -10.84
CA ALA A 347 6.44 4.37 -10.78
C ALA A 347 7.17 4.83 -9.51
N ARG A 348 6.89 4.17 -8.38
CA ARG A 348 7.51 4.48 -7.08
C ARG A 348 8.95 4.03 -6.99
N LEU A 349 9.29 2.91 -7.61
CA LEU A 349 10.66 2.38 -7.65
C LEU A 349 11.53 2.99 -8.74
N THR A 350 11.04 4.00 -9.46
CA THR A 350 11.85 4.67 -10.48
C THR A 350 13.08 5.33 -9.82
N PRO A 351 14.32 5.06 -10.29
CA PRO A 351 15.51 5.68 -9.76
C PRO A 351 15.45 7.21 -9.68
N GLY A 352 15.94 7.78 -8.58
CA GLY A 352 15.91 9.21 -8.31
C GLY A 352 14.53 9.74 -7.88
N ARG A 353 13.50 8.90 -7.83
CA ARG A 353 12.18 9.30 -7.33
C ARG A 353 12.23 9.61 -5.84
N ASN A 354 11.78 10.80 -5.45
CA ASN A 354 11.57 11.16 -4.06
C ASN A 354 10.10 10.92 -3.68
N ALA A 355 9.86 10.19 -2.59
CA ALA A 355 8.51 9.85 -2.15
C ALA A 355 7.86 10.89 -1.21
N GLY A 356 8.64 11.81 -0.63
CA GLY A 356 8.18 12.66 0.47
C GLY A 356 7.81 11.89 1.74
N LEU A 357 7.43 12.62 2.80
CA LEU A 357 6.81 12.01 3.97
C LEU A 357 5.40 11.57 3.58
N ILE A 358 5.07 10.28 3.72
CA ILE A 358 3.78 9.76 3.24
C ILE A 358 2.63 10.29 4.09
N HIS A 359 1.63 10.87 3.41
CA HIS A 359 0.47 11.49 4.04
C HIS A 359 -0.54 10.45 4.56
N TYR A 360 -1.37 10.85 5.52
CA TYR A 360 -2.35 9.96 6.16
C TYR A 360 -3.44 9.46 5.21
N ASN A 361 -3.73 10.19 4.13
CA ASN A 361 -4.66 9.73 3.09
C ASN A 361 -4.19 8.44 2.37
N ALA A 362 -2.96 7.98 2.57
CA ALA A 362 -2.52 6.66 2.11
C ALA A 362 -3.12 5.49 2.93
N TYR A 363 -3.76 5.76 4.06
CA TYR A 363 -4.31 4.72 4.95
C TYR A 363 -5.30 3.80 4.23
N GLU A 364 -6.26 4.35 3.48
CA GLU A 364 -7.26 3.54 2.75
C GLU A 364 -6.64 2.72 1.62
N LEU A 365 -5.59 3.23 0.97
CA LEU A 365 -4.82 2.46 0.01
C LEU A 365 -4.17 1.26 0.70
N GLY A 366 -3.55 1.47 1.86
CA GLY A 366 -2.99 0.37 2.65
C GLY A 366 -4.04 -0.67 3.03
N GLN A 367 -5.22 -0.25 3.50
CA GLN A 367 -6.33 -1.15 3.82
C GLN A 367 -6.80 -1.94 2.59
N PHE A 368 -6.90 -1.29 1.43
CA PHE A 368 -7.30 -1.94 0.19
C PHE A 368 -6.26 -2.98 -0.29
N LEU A 369 -4.97 -2.66 -0.21
CA LEU A 369 -3.88 -3.58 -0.58
C LEU A 369 -3.74 -4.76 0.39
N THR A 370 -4.00 -4.56 1.68
CA THR A 370 -3.85 -5.63 2.68
C THR A 370 -5.11 -6.46 2.83
N TRP A 371 -6.28 -5.83 2.98
CA TRP A 371 -7.52 -6.50 3.35
C TRP A 371 -8.58 -6.54 2.25
N GLY A 372 -8.41 -5.73 1.20
CA GLY A 372 -9.24 -5.75 -0.02
C GLY A 372 -8.67 -6.70 -1.08
N ILE A 373 -8.35 -6.15 -2.25
CA ILE A 373 -7.89 -6.93 -3.41
C ILE A 373 -6.65 -7.78 -3.11
N GLY A 374 -5.72 -7.30 -2.27
CA GLY A 374 -4.53 -8.10 -2.00
C GLY A 374 -4.80 -9.31 -1.11
N ARG A 375 -5.80 -9.27 -0.20
CA ARG A 375 -6.24 -10.48 0.52
C ARG A 375 -6.88 -11.48 -0.44
N GLU A 376 -7.76 -10.99 -1.29
CA GLU A 376 -8.43 -11.80 -2.32
C GLU A 376 -7.41 -12.49 -3.22
N LEU A 377 -6.45 -11.74 -3.75
CA LEU A 377 -5.39 -12.28 -4.60
C LEU A 377 -4.51 -13.26 -3.81
N ARG A 378 -4.01 -12.91 -2.62
CA ARG A 378 -3.20 -13.85 -1.83
C ARG A 378 -3.93 -15.15 -1.47
N ALA A 379 -5.27 -15.15 -1.34
CA ALA A 379 -6.03 -16.37 -1.11
C ALA A 379 -5.91 -17.39 -2.27
N HIS A 380 -5.65 -16.92 -3.49
CA HIS A 380 -5.39 -17.80 -4.64
C HIS A 380 -3.98 -18.44 -4.62
N ALA A 381 -3.06 -17.94 -3.79
CA ALA A 381 -1.71 -18.49 -3.66
C ALA A 381 -1.62 -19.71 -2.72
N GLY A 382 -2.71 -20.05 -2.01
CA GLY A 382 -2.83 -21.34 -1.31
C GLY A 382 -1.75 -21.65 -0.27
N PHE A 383 -1.59 -20.79 0.74
CA PHE A 383 -1.06 -21.17 2.05
C PHE A 383 -2.11 -21.01 3.14
#